data_AF-A0A3D1TTA6-F1
#
_entry.id   AF-A0A3D1TTA6-F1
#
_cell.length_a   1.000
_cell.length_b   1.000
_cell.length_c   1.000
_cell.angle_alpha   90.00
_cell.angle_beta   90.00
_cell.angle_gamma   90.00
#
_symmetry.space_group_name_H-M   'P 1'
#
loop_
_entity.id
_entity.type
_entity.pdbx_description
1 polymer ?
#
loop_
_entity_poly.entity_id
_entity_poly.type
_entity_poly.pdbx_seq_one_letter_code
_entity_poly.pdbx_strand_id
1 'polypeptide(L)'
;MGWAPILFVVDEQVFTGGLRTAWGFNASSPSAQLTLADSALTLRLFGFVYARREWSGVANGQRVVGGLLGTAGVRLSLSDGKQLVFWSFEPQVVLDALSRRGVPVLDVGPKPPKVWLGS
;
A
#
# COMPACT_ATOMS: atom_id res chain seq x y z
N MET A 1 38.65 -14.72 -20.58
CA MET A 1 37.32 -14.10 -20.69
C MET A 1 36.49 -14.60 -19.51
N GLY A 2 36.40 -13.80 -18.44
CA GLY A 2 35.64 -14.15 -17.24
C GLY A 2 34.18 -13.72 -17.42
N TRP A 3 33.26 -14.67 -17.29
CA TRP A 3 31.83 -14.38 -17.25
C TRP A 3 31.51 -13.90 -15.83
N ALA A 4 31.17 -12.61 -15.66
CA ALA A 4 30.63 -12.12 -14.40
C ALA A 4 29.16 -12.55 -14.31
N PRO A 5 28.72 -13.17 -13.21
CA PRO A 5 27.30 -13.43 -13.00
C PRO A 5 26.56 -12.08 -12.87
N ILE A 6 25.58 -11.86 -13.74
CA ILE A 6 24.62 -10.77 -13.57
C ILE A 6 23.75 -11.16 -12.37
N LEU A 7 24.08 -10.60 -11.21
CA LEU A 7 23.20 -10.66 -10.03
C LEU A 7 21.96 -9.84 -10.35
N PHE A 8 20.85 -10.52 -10.67
CA PHE A 8 19.54 -9.91 -10.60
C PHE A 8 19.22 -9.70 -9.12
N VAL A 9 19.53 -8.51 -8.60
CA VAL A 9 19.05 -8.10 -7.28
C VAL A 9 17.56 -7.91 -7.41
N VAL A 10 16.79 -8.93 -7.01
CA VAL A 10 15.33 -8.83 -6.92
C VAL A 10 15.04 -8.01 -5.66
N ASP A 11 14.70 -6.72 -5.80
CA ASP A 11 14.32 -5.86 -4.66
C ASP A 11 12.86 -6.12 -4.31
N GLU A 12 12.61 -7.27 -3.69
CA GLU A 12 11.30 -7.66 -3.17
C GLU A 12 11.12 -7.13 -1.74
N GLN A 13 10.07 -6.35 -1.53
CA GLN A 13 9.67 -5.86 -0.21
C GLN A 13 8.28 -6.36 0.13
N VAL A 14 8.14 -6.93 1.33
CA VAL A 14 6.90 -7.57 1.79
C VAL A 14 6.40 -6.84 3.04
N PHE A 15 5.13 -6.45 3.00
CA PHE A 15 4.44 -5.79 4.11
C PHE A 15 3.24 -6.61 4.54
N THR A 16 3.08 -6.80 5.85
CA THR A 16 1.92 -7.47 6.43
C THR A 16 1.00 -6.44 7.05
N GLY A 17 -0.30 -6.56 6.79
CA GLY A 17 -1.30 -5.61 7.24
C GLY A 17 -2.71 -6.14 7.07
N GLY A 18 -3.64 -5.22 6.81
CA GLY A 18 -5.05 -5.54 6.57
C GLY A 18 -5.55 -5.02 5.23
N LEU A 19 -6.60 -5.62 4.69
CA LEU A 19 -7.24 -5.14 3.46
C LEU A 19 -8.65 -4.64 3.74
N ARG A 20 -9.06 -3.53 3.12
CA ARG A 20 -10.47 -3.12 3.10
C ARG A 20 -11.31 -4.09 2.25
N THR A 21 -12.30 -4.74 2.85
CA THR A 21 -13.39 -5.52 2.19
C THR A 21 -14.75 -4.80 2.35
N ALA A 22 -15.90 -5.49 2.29
CA ALA A 22 -17.22 -4.89 2.48
C ALA A 22 -17.74 -4.86 3.95
N TRP A 23 -17.15 -5.64 4.88
CA TRP A 23 -17.67 -5.89 6.24
C TRP A 23 -16.95 -5.20 7.45
N GLY A 24 -16.03 -4.25 7.24
CA GLY A 24 -15.28 -3.53 8.30
C GLY A 24 -13.84 -4.04 8.56
N PHE A 25 -12.89 -3.14 8.90
CA PHE A 25 -11.42 -3.39 8.78
C PHE A 25 -10.52 -2.66 9.77
N ASN A 26 -9.38 -3.27 10.06
CA ASN A 26 -8.20 -2.65 10.67
C ASN A 26 -6.89 -3.25 10.09
N ALA A 27 -5.72 -2.83 10.57
CA ALA A 27 -4.40 -3.29 10.09
C ALA A 27 -4.09 -4.76 10.40
N SER A 28 -4.93 -5.44 11.17
CA SER A 28 -4.76 -6.85 11.53
C SER A 28 -5.82 -7.77 10.91
N SER A 29 -6.91 -7.23 10.33
CA SER A 29 -8.02 -8.06 9.88
C SER A 29 -8.81 -7.45 8.71
N PRO A 30 -9.08 -8.24 7.66
CA PRO A 30 -8.49 -9.57 7.37
C PRO A 30 -6.99 -9.45 7.05
N SER A 31 -6.20 -10.45 7.46
CA SER A 31 -4.75 -10.46 7.23
C SER A 31 -4.44 -10.42 5.73
N ALA A 32 -3.67 -9.41 5.35
CA ALA A 32 -3.26 -9.16 3.99
C ALA A 32 -1.74 -8.99 3.92
N GLN A 33 -1.19 -9.36 2.78
CA GLN A 33 0.22 -9.18 2.47
C GLN A 33 0.34 -8.36 1.19
N LEU A 34 1.09 -7.28 1.24
CA LEU A 34 1.46 -6.47 0.10
C LEU A 34 2.91 -6.76 -0.26
N THR A 35 3.14 -7.30 -1.45
CA THR A 35 4.47 -7.56 -2.00
C THR A 35 4.73 -6.56 -3.12
N LEU A 36 5.85 -5.85 -3.04
CA LEU A 36 6.35 -4.95 -4.06
C LEU A 36 7.61 -5.60 -4.67
N ALA A 37 7.50 -6.08 -5.90
CA ALA A 37 8.60 -6.70 -6.63
C ALA A 37 8.93 -5.88 -7.88
N ASP A 38 10.08 -6.11 -8.52
CA ASP A 38 10.58 -5.28 -9.64
C ASP A 38 9.56 -5.05 -10.75
N SER A 39 8.76 -6.06 -11.09
CA SER A 39 7.78 -5.99 -12.18
C SER A 39 6.37 -5.62 -11.75
N ALA A 40 6.01 -5.83 -10.48
CA ALA A 40 4.61 -5.77 -10.07
C ALA A 40 4.41 -5.57 -8.57
N LEU A 41 3.25 -5.01 -8.27
CA LEU A 41 2.61 -5.02 -6.97
C LEU A 41 1.66 -6.23 -6.88
N THR A 42 1.79 -7.02 -5.82
CA THR A 42 0.88 -8.14 -5.52
C THR A 42 0.29 -7.95 -4.13
N LEU A 43 -1.03 -8.09 -4.03
CA LEU A 43 -1.77 -8.05 -2.78
C LEU A 43 -2.42 -9.42 -2.57
N ARG A 44 -2.09 -10.05 -1.44
CA ARG A 44 -2.65 -11.33 -1.00
C ARG A 44 -3.57 -11.12 0.19
N LEU A 45 -4.66 -11.88 0.22
CA LEU A 45 -5.60 -11.96 1.34
C LEU A 45 -5.63 -13.41 1.81
N PHE A 46 -5.29 -13.67 3.07
CA PHE A 46 -5.18 -15.06 3.60
C PHE A 46 -4.33 -15.99 2.70
N GLY A 47 -3.24 -15.48 2.11
CA GLY A 47 -2.35 -16.23 1.22
C GLY A 47 -2.78 -16.29 -0.25
N PHE A 48 -4.06 -16.03 -0.57
CA PHE A 48 -4.58 -16.01 -1.94
C PHE A 48 -4.32 -14.67 -2.62
N VAL A 49 -3.93 -14.70 -3.89
CA VAL A 49 -3.73 -13.48 -4.69
C VAL A 49 -5.07 -12.80 -4.90
N TYR A 50 -5.27 -11.66 -4.23
CA TYR A 50 -6.47 -10.84 -4.36
C TYR A 50 -6.35 -9.86 -5.53
N ALA A 51 -5.18 -9.21 -5.65
CA ALA A 51 -4.89 -8.33 -6.76
C ALA A 51 -3.42 -8.44 -7.16
N ARG A 52 -3.15 -8.35 -8.46
CA ARG A 52 -1.81 -8.17 -9.02
C ARG A 52 -1.88 -7.05 -10.05
N ARG A 53 -0.94 -6.12 -9.99
CA ARG A 53 -0.85 -4.98 -10.92
C ARG A 53 0.60 -4.74 -11.27
N GLU A 54 0.87 -4.60 -12.55
CA GLU A 54 2.13 -4.01 -13.02
C GLU A 54 2.20 -2.54 -12.57
N TRP A 55 3.41 -1.99 -12.52
CA TRP A 55 3.61 -0.60 -12.07
C TRP A 55 2.86 0.42 -12.93
N SER A 56 2.71 0.17 -14.24
CA SER A 56 1.90 0.96 -15.17
C SER A 56 0.42 1.06 -14.76
N GLY A 57 -0.06 0.08 -13.98
CA GLY A 57 -1.42 0.03 -13.46
C GLY A 57 -1.63 0.78 -12.14
N VAL A 58 -0.56 1.29 -11.50
CA VAL A 58 -0.63 2.00 -10.22
C VAL A 58 -0.42 3.50 -10.47
N ALA A 59 -1.50 4.27 -10.41
CA ALA A 59 -1.48 5.69 -10.73
C ALA A 59 -0.90 6.55 -9.59
N ASN A 60 -1.22 6.23 -8.33
CA ASN A 60 -0.64 6.89 -7.16
C ASN A 60 -0.88 6.09 -5.86
N GLY A 61 -0.08 6.42 -4.84
CA GLY A 61 -0.29 6.03 -3.45
C GLY A 61 -0.64 7.25 -2.58
N GLN A 62 -1.48 7.07 -1.57
CA GLN A 62 -1.85 8.13 -0.65
C GLN A 62 -1.93 7.57 0.77
N ARG A 63 -1.42 8.32 1.76
CA ARG A 63 -1.69 8.00 3.17
C ARG A 63 -3.17 8.19 3.45
N VAL A 64 -3.80 7.22 4.10
CA VAL A 64 -5.17 7.35 4.57
C VAL A 64 -5.27 7.02 6.04
N VAL A 65 -6.19 7.69 6.72
CA VAL A 65 -6.60 7.37 8.09
C VAL A 65 -8.09 7.04 8.02
N GLY A 66 -8.46 5.84 8.44
CA GLY A 66 -9.83 5.34 8.38
C GLY A 66 -9.97 3.93 8.95
N GLY A 67 -11.11 3.28 8.73
CA GLY A 67 -11.39 1.97 9.35
C GLY A 67 -11.74 2.07 10.84
N LEU A 68 -11.86 0.91 11.51
CA LEU A 68 -12.18 0.87 12.93
C LEU A 68 -11.07 1.58 13.73
N LEU A 69 -11.44 2.44 14.68
CA LEU A 69 -10.51 3.17 15.57
C LEU A 69 -9.54 4.16 14.89
N GLY A 70 -9.78 4.55 13.63
CA GLY A 70 -8.92 5.52 12.94
C GLY A 70 -7.55 4.94 12.56
N THR A 71 -7.54 3.67 12.17
CA THR A 71 -6.36 2.95 11.70
C THR A 71 -5.70 3.67 10.50
N ALA A 72 -4.38 3.66 10.43
CA ALA A 72 -3.64 4.24 9.31
C ALA A 72 -3.42 3.20 8.20
N GLY A 73 -3.26 3.68 6.97
CA GLY A 73 -3.05 2.81 5.82
C GLY A 73 -2.61 3.57 4.58
N VAL A 74 -2.53 2.84 3.48
CA VAL A 74 -2.20 3.33 2.16
C VAL A 74 -3.35 3.03 1.22
N ARG A 75 -3.83 4.07 0.54
CA ARG A 75 -4.73 3.93 -0.59
C ARG A 75 -3.90 3.95 -1.87
N LEU A 76 -4.10 2.95 -2.72
CA LEU A 76 -3.57 2.87 -4.06
C LEU A 76 -4.69 3.22 -5.04
N SER A 77 -4.49 4.26 -5.84
CA SER A 77 -5.35 4.55 -6.98
C SER A 77 -4.77 3.85 -8.20
N LEU A 78 -5.59 3.09 -8.91
CA LEU A 78 -5.19 2.35 -10.09
C LEU A 78 -5.55 3.13 -11.36
N SER A 79 -4.82 2.88 -12.44
CA SER A 79 -5.04 3.52 -13.74
C SER A 79 -6.41 3.18 -14.36
N ASP A 80 -7.04 2.08 -13.92
CA ASP A 80 -8.41 1.68 -14.29
C ASP A 80 -9.50 2.37 -13.45
N GLY A 81 -9.14 3.35 -12.61
CA GLY A 81 -10.05 4.10 -11.74
C GLY A 81 -10.43 3.38 -10.44
N LYS A 82 -9.97 2.13 -10.23
CA LYS A 82 -10.24 1.40 -8.97
C LYS A 82 -9.32 1.88 -7.85
N GLN A 83 -9.74 1.65 -6.62
CA GLN A 83 -8.98 1.99 -5.42
C GLN A 83 -8.81 0.75 -4.54
N LEU A 84 -7.60 0.55 -4.03
CA LEU A 84 -7.26 -0.48 -3.04
C LEU A 84 -6.79 0.20 -1.77
N VAL A 85 -7.20 -0.29 -0.59
CA VAL A 85 -6.75 0.25 0.69
C VAL A 85 -6.08 -0.85 1.50
N PHE A 86 -4.77 -0.70 1.70
CA PHE A 86 -3.94 -1.55 2.55
C PHE A 86 -3.72 -0.86 3.90
N TRP A 87 -4.31 -1.40 4.96
CA TRP A 87 -4.12 -0.93 6.33
C TRP A 87 -2.77 -1.42 6.87
N SER A 88 -2.00 -0.52 7.48
CA SER A 88 -0.66 -0.81 7.99
C SER A 88 -0.39 0.02 9.24
N PHE A 89 0.32 -0.55 10.21
CA PHE A 89 0.83 0.21 11.35
C PHE A 89 1.92 1.20 10.94
N GLU A 90 2.61 0.92 9.84
CA GLU A 90 3.71 1.73 9.30
C GLU A 90 3.41 2.14 7.85
N PRO A 91 2.36 2.94 7.60
CA PRO A 91 1.96 3.31 6.24
C PRO A 91 3.03 4.14 5.53
N GLN A 92 3.87 4.87 6.27
CA GLN A 92 4.95 5.68 5.69
C GLN A 92 6.01 4.79 5.02
N VAL A 93 6.41 3.69 5.65
CA VAL A 93 7.39 2.75 5.08
C VAL A 93 6.89 2.17 3.76
N VAL A 94 5.59 1.87 3.69
CA VAL A 94 4.94 1.41 2.45
C VAL A 94 4.95 2.50 1.37
N LEU A 95 4.67 3.75 1.73
CA LEU A 95 4.68 4.88 0.79
C LEU A 95 6.08 5.18 0.27
N ASP A 96 7.10 5.14 1.13
CA ASP A 96 8.50 5.33 0.73
C ASP A 96 8.93 4.22 -0.24
N ALA A 97 8.50 2.98 0.01
CA ALA A 97 8.74 1.84 -0.87
C ALA A 97 8.04 1.96 -2.23
N LEU A 98 6.84 2.56 -2.28
CA LEU A 98 6.14 2.87 -3.53
C LEU A 98 6.84 4.01 -4.30
N SER A 99 7.25 5.06 -3.59
CA SER A 99 7.96 6.20 -4.17
C SER A 99 9.28 5.79 -4.84
N ARG A 100 10.06 4.89 -4.20
CA ARG A 100 11.30 4.33 -4.79
C ARG A 100 11.06 3.56 -6.09
N ARG A 101 9.83 3.09 -6.33
CA ARG A 101 9.42 2.37 -7.54
C ARG A 101 8.74 3.28 -8.57
N GLY A 102 8.86 4.60 -8.39
CA GLY A 102 8.33 5.60 -9.32
C GLY A 102 6.82 5.83 -9.20
N VAL A 103 6.16 5.26 -8.19
CA VAL A 103 4.73 5.52 -7.94
C VAL A 103 4.60 6.90 -7.29
N PRO A 104 3.81 7.83 -7.88
CA PRO A 104 3.55 9.12 -7.26
C PRO A 104 2.89 8.95 -5.89
N VAL A 105 3.45 9.57 -4.85
CA VAL A 105 2.81 9.63 -3.53
C VAL A 105 2.13 10.98 -3.38
N LEU A 106 0.81 10.96 -3.22
CA LEU A 106 0.01 12.15 -2.95
C LEU A 106 0.10 12.46 -1.46
N ASP A 107 0.69 13.62 -1.16
CA ASP A 107 0.77 14.10 0.21
C ASP A 107 -0.64 14.44 0.73
N VAL A 108 -0.90 14.05 1.97
CA VAL A 108 -2.10 14.51 2.67
C VAL A 108 -1.57 15.45 3.71
N GLY A 109 -1.77 16.75 3.48
CA GLY A 109 -1.47 17.78 4.45
C GLY A 109 -1.94 17.39 5.85
N PRO A 110 -1.34 18.00 6.89
CA PRO A 110 -1.55 17.60 8.27
C PRO A 110 -3.04 17.44 8.56
N LYS A 111 -3.39 16.35 9.25
CA LYS A 111 -4.74 16.04 9.73
C LYS A 111 -5.42 17.35 10.15
N PRO A 112 -6.55 17.75 9.55
CA PRO A 112 -7.20 18.98 9.95
C PRO A 112 -7.44 18.91 11.45
N PRO A 113 -7.11 19.99 12.21
CA PRO A 113 -7.30 19.99 13.64
C PRO A 113 -8.75 19.59 13.94
N LYS A 114 -8.93 18.73 14.95
CA LYS A 114 -10.27 18.43 15.46
C LYS A 114 -10.83 19.73 16.03
N VAL A 115 -11.56 20.50 15.21
CA VAL A 115 -12.36 21.62 15.70
C VAL A 115 -13.53 20.98 16.43
N TRP A 116 -13.50 21.02 17.76
CA TRP A 116 -14.68 20.74 18.55
C TRP A 116 -15.63 21.92 18.35
N LEU A 117 -16.79 21.69 17.73
CA LEU A 117 -17.89 22.64 17.80
C LEU A 117 -18.43 22.58 19.24
N GLY A 118 -17.97 23.51 20.09
CA GLY A 118 -18.34 23.53 21.49
C GLY A 118 -17.64 24.63 22.28
N SER A 119 -18.07 25.87 22.05
CA SER A 119 -18.11 26.94 23.06
C SER A 119 -19.19 27.93 22.67
#